data_AF-A0A9W6SSC6-F1
#
_entry.id   AF-A0A9W6SSC6-F1
#
_cell.length_a   1.000
_cell.length_b   1.000
_cell.length_c   1.000
_cell.angle_alpha   90.00
_cell.angle_beta   90.00
_cell.angle_gamma   90.00
#
_symmetry.space_group_name_H-M   'P 1'
#
loop_
_entity.id
_entity.type
_entity.pdbx_description
1 polymer ?
#
loop_
_entity_poly.entity_id
_entity_poly.type
_entity_poly.pdbx_seq_one_letter_code
_entity_poly.pdbx_strand_id
1 'polypeptide(L)'
;MFDSDPVPERPLAPASYGFPDDPAQRLPWRHAEERLSAARHYWLSTASASGVPHATPVWGVWVEGALYFDGPPTTRWARNLDENPRLTVHLESAEDVVIVSGRAEDLTLDERLGGLVVAAWDAKYGRFAPDPVGDGVRRLRPSRARAWSDSGLGDGTAWTLTR
;
A
#
# COMPACT_ATOMS: atom_id res chain seq x y z
N MET A 1 -12.66 0.19 5.86
CA MET A 1 -12.28 1.32 6.74
C MET A 1 -11.60 0.77 8.00
N PHE A 2 -10.75 1.54 8.70
CA PHE A 2 -10.25 1.12 10.01
C PHE A 2 -11.30 1.45 11.08
N ASP A 3 -11.39 0.67 12.16
CA ASP A 3 -12.33 0.92 13.27
C ASP A 3 -12.00 2.21 14.04
N SER A 4 -10.75 2.65 13.95
CA SER A 4 -10.26 3.95 14.43
C SER A 4 -9.03 4.37 13.62
N ASP A 5 -8.71 5.66 13.62
CA ASP A 5 -7.48 6.15 12.98
C ASP A 5 -6.23 5.45 13.57
N PRO A 6 -5.33 4.92 12.73
CA PRO A 6 -4.08 4.33 13.19
C PRO A 6 -3.24 5.29 14.03
N VAL A 7 -2.77 4.80 15.17
CA VAL A 7 -1.95 5.59 16.11
C VAL A 7 -0.52 5.74 15.58
N PRO A 8 0.02 6.97 15.47
CA PRO A 8 1.42 7.20 15.09
C PRO A 8 2.42 6.64 16.10
N GLU A 9 3.29 5.74 15.64
CA GLU A 9 4.38 5.12 16.39
C GLU A 9 5.74 5.64 15.89
N ARG A 10 6.75 5.59 16.74
CA ARG A 10 8.14 5.83 16.33
C ARG A 10 8.65 4.63 15.51
N PRO A 11 9.24 4.82 14.32
CA PRO A 11 9.85 3.73 13.58
C PRO A 11 10.92 2.97 14.38
N LEU A 12 10.95 1.65 14.21
CA LEU A 12 12.00 0.81 14.79
C LEU A 12 13.28 0.93 13.95
N ALA A 13 14.23 1.70 14.47
CA ALA A 13 15.53 1.92 13.86
C ALA A 13 16.56 2.38 14.91
N PRO A 14 17.87 2.30 14.62
CA PRO A 14 18.91 2.85 15.47
C PRO A 14 18.67 4.34 15.78
N ALA A 15 19.09 4.78 16.96
CA ALA A 15 18.96 6.18 17.38
C ALA A 15 19.62 7.17 16.41
N SER A 16 20.68 6.74 15.70
CA SER A 16 21.39 7.56 14.70
C SER A 16 20.55 7.97 13.49
N TYR A 17 19.37 7.37 13.27
CA TYR A 17 18.47 7.75 12.18
C TYR A 17 17.64 9.01 12.49
N GLY A 18 17.62 9.49 13.74
CA GLY A 18 17.00 10.77 14.07
C GLY A 18 15.45 10.79 14.02
N PHE A 19 14.79 9.65 14.15
CA PHE A 19 13.33 9.59 14.26
C PHE A 19 12.81 10.29 15.53
N PRO A 20 11.65 10.95 15.48
CA PRO A 20 11.15 11.77 16.57
C PRO A 20 10.72 10.95 17.79
N ASP A 21 11.26 11.33 18.95
CA ASP A 21 10.78 10.85 20.24
C ASP A 21 9.47 11.56 20.64
N ASP A 22 9.32 12.83 20.26
CA ASP A 22 8.08 13.61 20.46
C ASP A 22 6.97 13.12 19.50
N PRO A 23 5.85 12.59 20.02
CA PRO A 23 4.71 12.20 19.18
C PRO A 23 4.12 13.34 18.36
N ALA A 24 4.25 14.61 18.78
CA ALA A 24 3.71 15.75 18.04
C ALA A 24 4.43 16.03 16.73
N GLN A 25 5.66 15.51 16.56
CA GLN A 25 6.43 15.62 15.32
C GLN A 25 6.08 14.51 14.32
N ARG A 26 5.34 13.47 14.74
CA ARG A 26 4.97 12.35 13.86
C ARG A 26 3.85 12.74 12.92
N LEU A 27 3.95 12.25 11.69
CA LEU A 27 2.90 12.39 10.69
C LEU A 27 1.60 11.71 11.18
N PRO A 28 0.44 12.32 10.95
CA PRO A 28 -0.84 11.66 11.14
C PRO A 28 -1.12 10.63 10.03
N TRP A 29 -1.94 9.61 10.29
CA TRP A 29 -2.29 8.60 9.28
C TRP A 29 -2.85 9.20 7.99
N ARG A 30 -3.64 10.29 8.11
CA ARG A 30 -4.19 11.01 6.95
C ARG A 30 -3.13 11.40 5.91
N HIS A 31 -1.90 11.72 6.33
CA HIS A 31 -0.83 12.04 5.40
C HIS A 31 -0.52 10.85 4.48
N ALA A 32 -0.35 9.65 5.06
CA ALA A 32 -0.10 8.45 4.28
C ALA A 32 -1.30 8.11 3.38
N GLU A 33 -2.53 8.24 3.88
CA GLU A 33 -3.75 7.95 3.12
C GLU A 33 -3.98 8.91 1.95
N GLU A 34 -3.75 10.21 2.13
CA GLU A 34 -3.81 11.23 1.06
C GLU A 34 -2.80 10.90 -0.05
N ARG A 35 -1.56 10.58 0.34
CA ARG A 35 -0.48 10.20 -0.58
C ARG A 35 -0.80 8.91 -1.34
N LEU A 36 -1.26 7.88 -0.64
CA LEU A 36 -1.67 6.60 -1.23
C LEU A 36 -2.85 6.78 -2.18
N SER A 37 -3.80 7.65 -1.86
CA SER A 37 -4.97 7.89 -2.71
C SER A 37 -4.58 8.64 -3.99
N ALA A 38 -3.72 9.66 -3.88
CA ALA A 38 -3.26 10.49 -5.00
C ALA A 38 -2.26 9.77 -5.93
N ALA A 39 -1.53 8.76 -5.44
CA ALA A 39 -0.51 8.07 -6.21
C ALA A 39 -1.07 7.43 -7.49
N ARG A 40 -0.35 7.63 -8.62
CA ARG A 40 -0.67 7.00 -9.90
C ARG A 40 -0.06 5.61 -10.06
N HIS A 41 1.07 5.36 -9.40
CA HIS A 41 1.79 4.10 -9.45
C HIS A 41 2.24 3.67 -8.05
N TYR A 42 2.34 2.37 -7.86
CA TYR A 42 2.82 1.76 -6.62
C TYR A 42 3.93 0.79 -6.97
N TRP A 43 5.09 0.93 -6.34
CA TRP A 43 6.19 -0.01 -6.51
C TRP A 43 5.96 -1.23 -5.64
N LEU A 44 5.49 -2.30 -6.26
CA LEU A 44 5.17 -3.57 -5.64
C LEU A 44 6.42 -4.42 -5.49
N SER A 45 6.72 -4.81 -4.25
CA SER A 45 7.76 -5.75 -3.88
C SER A 45 7.16 -7.05 -3.37
N THR A 46 7.50 -8.17 -4.02
CA THR A 46 7.11 -9.53 -3.64
C THR A 46 8.35 -10.44 -3.59
N ALA A 47 8.19 -11.66 -3.09
CA ALA A 47 9.23 -12.68 -3.15
C ALA A 47 8.62 -14.05 -3.44
N SER A 48 9.33 -14.89 -4.20
CA SER A 48 8.92 -16.29 -4.42
C SER A 48 8.89 -17.09 -3.11
N ALA A 49 8.35 -18.31 -3.13
CA ALA A 49 8.43 -19.22 -1.98
C ALA A 49 9.88 -19.45 -1.50
N SER A 50 10.84 -19.48 -2.43
CA SER A 50 12.27 -19.60 -2.14
C SER A 50 12.95 -18.29 -1.72
N GLY A 51 12.21 -17.19 -1.62
CA GLY A 51 12.73 -15.90 -1.14
C GLY A 51 13.42 -15.02 -2.20
N VAL A 52 13.30 -15.34 -3.50
CA VAL A 52 13.87 -14.50 -4.56
C VAL A 52 13.06 -13.21 -4.67
N PRO A 53 13.66 -12.03 -4.44
CA PRO A 53 12.94 -10.75 -4.46
C PRO A 53 12.55 -10.35 -5.88
N HIS A 54 11.44 -9.63 -6.00
CA HIS A 54 10.94 -9.06 -7.24
C HIS A 54 10.29 -7.71 -6.95
N ALA A 55 10.61 -6.69 -7.75
CA ALA A 55 10.02 -5.36 -7.65
C ALA A 55 9.52 -4.89 -9.03
N THR A 56 8.32 -4.32 -9.08
CA THR A 56 7.74 -3.78 -10.32
C THR A 56 6.71 -2.69 -10.01
N PRO A 57 6.58 -1.63 -10.82
CA PRO A 57 5.47 -0.70 -10.65
C PRO A 57 4.15 -1.34 -11.12
N VAL A 58 3.07 -1.08 -10.38
CA VAL A 58 1.71 -1.46 -10.75
C VAL A 58 0.79 -0.24 -10.71
N TRP A 59 -0.30 -0.31 -11.46
CA TRP A 59 -1.42 0.61 -11.32
C TRP A 59 -2.32 0.15 -10.17
N GLY A 60 -3.06 1.08 -9.58
CA GLY A 60 -3.93 0.72 -8.48
C GLY A 60 -4.71 1.88 -7.87
N VAL A 61 -5.64 1.52 -7.02
CA VAL A 61 -6.49 2.47 -6.29
C VAL A 61 -6.50 2.14 -4.80
N TRP A 62 -6.39 3.18 -3.99
CA TRP A 62 -6.55 3.09 -2.54
C TRP A 62 -8.03 3.31 -2.21
N VAL A 63 -8.71 2.28 -1.71
CA VAL A 63 -10.15 2.31 -1.41
C VAL A 63 -10.38 1.68 -0.04
N GLU A 64 -11.11 2.39 0.82
CA GLU A 64 -11.47 1.96 2.18
C GLU A 64 -10.27 1.44 3.01
N GLY A 65 -9.10 2.03 2.78
CA GLY A 65 -7.84 1.73 3.46
C GLY A 65 -7.17 0.43 3.00
N ALA A 66 -7.35 0.03 1.75
CA ALA A 66 -6.62 -1.06 1.10
C ALA A 66 -6.21 -0.64 -0.32
N LEU A 67 -5.12 -1.21 -0.82
CA LEU A 67 -4.72 -1.04 -2.21
C LEU A 67 -5.30 -2.17 -3.04
N TYR A 68 -6.03 -1.81 -4.10
CA TYR A 68 -6.47 -2.72 -5.16
C TYR A 68 -5.61 -2.48 -6.40
N PHE A 69 -5.06 -3.55 -6.94
CA PHE A 69 -4.18 -3.52 -8.10
C PHE A 69 -4.46 -4.76 -8.94
N ASP A 70 -4.23 -4.65 -10.24
CA ASP A 70 -4.56 -5.69 -11.21
C ASP A 70 -3.34 -6.07 -12.05
N GLY A 71 -3.52 -7.14 -12.80
CA GLY A 71 -2.62 -7.55 -13.85
C GLY A 71 -2.72 -9.05 -14.11
N PRO A 72 -2.22 -9.52 -15.26
CA PRO A 72 -2.37 -10.91 -15.64
C PRO A 72 -1.86 -11.87 -14.54
N PRO A 73 -2.59 -12.95 -14.23
CA PRO A 73 -2.15 -13.97 -13.26
C PRO A 73 -0.79 -14.61 -13.62
N THR A 74 -0.38 -14.51 -14.88
CA THR A 74 0.90 -15.02 -15.40
C THR A 74 2.10 -14.12 -15.11
N THR A 75 1.90 -12.94 -14.52
CA THR A 75 3.00 -12.06 -14.09
C THR A 75 3.82 -12.70 -12.98
N ARG A 76 5.09 -12.29 -12.84
CA ARG A 76 5.95 -12.84 -11.79
C ARG A 76 5.45 -12.49 -10.38
N TRP A 77 4.97 -11.27 -10.19
CA TRP A 77 4.46 -10.85 -8.89
C TRP A 77 3.17 -11.60 -8.52
N ALA A 78 2.27 -11.88 -9.46
CA ALA A 78 1.04 -12.63 -9.18
C ALA A 78 1.36 -14.07 -8.74
N ARG A 79 2.22 -14.77 -9.51
CA ARG A 79 2.70 -16.12 -9.13
C ARG A 79 3.42 -16.14 -7.78
N ASN A 80 4.22 -15.10 -7.48
CA ASN A 80 4.86 -14.99 -6.16
C ASN A 80 3.81 -14.88 -5.05
N LEU A 81 2.73 -14.11 -5.26
CA LEU A 81 1.67 -13.91 -4.26
C LEU A 81 0.83 -15.17 -4.01
N ASP A 82 0.66 -16.03 -5.03
CA ASP A 82 -0.04 -17.31 -4.89
C ASP A 82 0.68 -18.26 -3.91
N GLU A 83 2.02 -18.23 -3.89
CA GLU A 83 2.83 -19.08 -3.00
C GLU A 83 3.22 -18.36 -1.70
N ASN A 84 3.37 -17.04 -1.75
CA ASN A 84 3.78 -16.19 -0.63
C ASN A 84 2.99 -14.87 -0.67
N PRO A 85 1.90 -14.75 0.11
CA PRO A 85 1.02 -13.60 0.02
C PRO A 85 1.62 -12.33 0.64
N ARG A 86 2.84 -12.36 1.20
CA ARG A 86 3.46 -11.17 1.81
C ARG A 86 4.00 -10.24 0.73
N LEU A 87 3.66 -8.96 0.84
CA LEU A 87 4.12 -7.91 -0.05
C LEU A 87 4.37 -6.60 0.70
N THR A 88 5.15 -5.75 0.06
CA THR A 88 5.30 -4.34 0.43
C THR A 88 5.13 -3.49 -0.81
N VAL A 89 4.45 -2.36 -0.67
CA VAL A 89 4.35 -1.33 -1.69
C VAL A 89 4.98 -0.04 -1.19
N HIS A 90 5.60 0.72 -2.07
CA HIS A 90 6.03 2.07 -1.79
C HIS A 90 5.70 3.02 -2.95
N LEU A 91 5.69 4.31 -2.67
CA LEU A 91 5.50 5.34 -3.69
C LEU A 91 6.84 5.71 -4.36
N GLU A 92 6.79 6.57 -5.39
CA GLU A 92 7.94 6.88 -6.25
C GLU A 92 8.99 7.79 -5.60
N SER A 93 8.60 8.62 -4.64
CA SER A 93 9.52 9.58 -4.00
C SER A 93 10.33 8.93 -2.89
N ALA A 94 11.66 9.12 -2.93
CA ALA A 94 12.57 8.75 -1.85
C ALA A 94 12.71 9.83 -0.77
N GLU A 95 12.16 11.03 -1.01
CA GLU A 95 12.17 12.16 -0.09
C GLU A 95 10.84 12.27 0.67
N ASP A 96 9.71 12.03 -0.01
CA ASP A 96 8.35 12.01 0.56
C ASP A 96 7.81 10.58 0.49
N VAL A 97 8.17 9.80 1.50
CA VAL A 97 8.09 8.35 1.47
C VAL A 97 6.82 7.87 2.14
N VAL A 98 6.15 6.94 1.48
CA VAL A 98 5.12 6.09 2.09
C VAL A 98 5.40 4.64 1.70
N ILE A 99 5.49 3.77 2.69
CA ILE A 99 5.72 2.34 2.55
C ILE A 99 4.61 1.60 3.31
N VAL A 100 3.93 0.66 2.65
CA VAL A 100 2.87 -0.15 3.25
C VAL A 100 3.20 -1.62 3.05
N SER A 101 3.21 -2.39 4.14
CA SER A 101 3.41 -3.83 4.12
C SER A 101 2.14 -4.54 4.58
N GLY A 102 1.93 -5.74 4.06
CA GLY A 102 0.77 -6.54 4.42
C GLY A 102 0.71 -7.85 3.67
N ARG A 103 -0.52 -8.31 3.41
CA ARG A 103 -0.77 -9.56 2.68
C ARG A 103 -1.71 -9.31 1.52
N ALA A 104 -1.48 -10.03 0.43
CA ALA A 104 -2.41 -10.12 -0.67
C ALA A 104 -3.54 -11.07 -0.28
N GLU A 105 -4.77 -10.66 -0.56
CA GLU A 105 -5.97 -11.48 -0.46
C GLU A 105 -6.55 -11.64 -1.86
N ASP A 106 -6.87 -12.89 -2.21
CA ASP A 106 -7.77 -13.16 -3.33
C ASP A 106 -9.14 -12.66 -2.96
N LEU A 107 -9.76 -11.91 -3.87
CA LEU A 107 -11.01 -11.25 -3.55
C LEU A 107 -12.03 -11.41 -4.67
N THR A 108 -13.16 -11.98 -4.30
CA THR A 108 -14.41 -11.70 -4.99
C THR A 108 -14.95 -10.41 -4.39
N LEU A 109 -14.90 -9.30 -5.15
CA LEU A 109 -15.50 -8.05 -4.72
C LEU A 109 -17.03 -8.21 -4.71
N ASP A 110 -17.69 -7.81 -3.62
CA ASP A 110 -19.13 -7.59 -3.66
C ASP A 110 -19.46 -6.38 -4.56
N GLU A 111 -20.73 -6.26 -4.94
CA GLU A 111 -21.18 -5.21 -5.88
C GLU A 111 -20.83 -3.79 -5.40
N ARG A 112 -20.94 -3.55 -4.08
CA ARG A 112 -20.66 -2.24 -3.48
C ARG A 112 -19.17 -1.89 -3.59
N LEU A 113 -18.31 -2.79 -3.13
CA LEU A 113 -16.87 -2.57 -3.13
C LEU A 113 -16.30 -2.57 -4.56
N GLY A 114 -16.83 -3.42 -5.42
CA GLY A 114 -16.53 -3.41 -6.86
C GLY A 114 -16.84 -2.06 -7.49
N GLY A 115 -18.03 -1.51 -7.22
CA GLY A 115 -18.43 -0.17 -7.69
C GLY A 115 -17.48 0.94 -7.22
N LEU A 116 -17.04 0.90 -5.95
CA LEU A 116 -16.08 1.87 -5.42
C LEU A 116 -14.69 1.77 -6.09
N VAL A 117 -14.19 0.55 -6.30
CA VAL A 117 -12.90 0.32 -6.98
C VAL A 117 -12.96 0.82 -8.42
N VAL A 118 -14.03 0.49 -9.16
CA VAL A 118 -14.23 0.94 -10.54
C VAL A 118 -14.30 2.47 -10.62
N ALA A 119 -15.09 3.10 -9.75
CA ALA A 119 -15.22 4.56 -9.72
C ALA A 119 -13.89 5.26 -9.40
N ALA A 120 -13.13 4.73 -8.43
CA ALA A 120 -11.80 5.25 -8.09
C ALA A 120 -10.82 5.10 -9.26
N TRP A 121 -10.91 4.00 -10.02
CA TRP A 121 -10.05 3.73 -11.15
C TRP A 121 -10.33 4.68 -12.31
N ASP A 122 -11.60 4.86 -12.65
CA ASP A 122 -12.04 5.78 -13.70
C ASP A 122 -11.64 7.22 -13.36
N ALA A 123 -11.89 7.67 -12.13
CA ALA A 123 -11.48 8.99 -11.67
C ALA A 123 -9.95 9.20 -11.75
N LYS A 124 -9.15 8.16 -11.47
CA LYS A 124 -7.67 8.26 -11.46
C LYS A 124 -7.06 8.16 -12.86
N TYR A 125 -7.59 7.33 -13.73
CA TYR A 125 -6.94 6.97 -15.00
C TYR A 125 -7.75 7.31 -16.26
N GLY A 126 -9.06 7.59 -16.16
CA GLY A 126 -9.94 7.91 -17.29
C GLY A 126 -10.05 6.78 -18.32
N ARG A 127 -9.99 5.52 -17.87
CA ARG A 127 -10.01 4.31 -18.70
C ARG A 127 -10.86 3.24 -18.01
N PHE A 128 -11.33 2.26 -18.79
CA PHE A 128 -12.11 1.14 -18.26
C PHE A 128 -11.34 0.43 -17.15
N ALA A 129 -11.96 0.34 -15.97
CA ALA A 129 -11.42 -0.33 -14.80
C ALA A 129 -11.19 -1.83 -15.08
N PRO A 130 -10.26 -2.49 -14.38
CA PRO A 130 -10.05 -3.92 -14.54
C PRO A 130 -11.32 -4.70 -14.22
N ASP A 131 -11.60 -5.74 -14.99
CA ASP A 131 -12.62 -6.73 -14.67
C ASP A 131 -12.20 -7.46 -13.38
N PRO A 132 -12.92 -7.30 -12.27
CA PRO A 132 -12.53 -7.89 -10.99
C PRO A 132 -12.54 -9.42 -10.99
N VAL A 133 -13.21 -10.05 -11.96
CA VAL A 133 -13.22 -11.51 -12.14
C VAL A 133 -12.20 -11.96 -13.19
N GLY A 134 -12.05 -11.20 -14.28
CA GLY A 134 -11.20 -11.54 -15.43
C GLY A 134 -9.73 -11.13 -15.33
N ASP A 135 -9.45 -9.98 -14.71
CA ASP A 135 -8.12 -9.34 -14.73
C ASP A 135 -7.28 -9.62 -13.47
N GLY A 136 -7.77 -10.51 -12.59
CA GLY A 136 -7.00 -10.99 -11.44
C GLY A 136 -6.72 -9.90 -10.39
N VAL A 137 -7.69 -9.02 -10.13
CA VAL A 137 -7.58 -7.97 -9.11
C VAL A 137 -7.18 -8.57 -7.77
N ARG A 138 -6.08 -8.07 -7.20
CA ARG A 138 -5.62 -8.41 -5.86
C ARG A 138 -5.81 -7.24 -4.92
N ARG A 139 -6.04 -7.56 -3.66
CA ARG A 139 -6.10 -6.58 -2.58
C ARG A 139 -4.91 -6.75 -1.65
N LEU A 140 -4.13 -5.69 -1.44
CA LEU A 140 -3.23 -5.60 -0.29
C LEU A 140 -4.06 -5.23 0.94
N ARG A 141 -4.16 -6.15 1.90
CA ARG A 141 -4.61 -5.85 3.27
C ARG A 141 -3.40 -5.33 4.07
N PRO A 142 -3.36 -4.03 4.41
CA PRO A 142 -2.24 -3.46 5.16
C PRO A 142 -2.18 -4.00 6.59
N SER A 143 -0.98 -4.22 7.10
CA SER A 143 -0.74 -4.54 8.52
C SER A 143 0.30 -3.61 9.17
N ARG A 144 1.18 -3.02 8.38
CA ARG A 144 2.17 -2.05 8.81
C ARG A 144 2.34 -0.95 7.76
N ALA A 145 2.61 0.26 8.20
CA ALA A 145 3.02 1.35 7.32
C ALA A 145 4.16 2.16 7.95
N ARG A 146 4.92 2.85 7.10
CA ARG A 146 5.91 3.86 7.49
C ARG A 146 5.88 5.02 6.52
N ALA A 147 6.14 6.23 7.01
CA ALA A 147 6.27 7.42 6.19
C ALA A 147 7.23 8.42 6.80
N TRP A 148 7.78 9.30 5.96
CA TRP A 148 8.43 10.56 6.33
C TRP A 148 8.26 11.53 5.17
N SER A 149 8.16 12.83 5.46
CA SER A 149 8.04 13.84 4.40
C SER A 149 9.41 14.27 3.89
N ASP A 150 9.39 15.21 2.93
CA ASP A 150 10.59 15.87 2.42
C ASP A 150 11.39 16.63 3.48
N SER A 151 10.83 16.83 4.68
CA SER A 151 11.53 17.31 5.88
C SER A 151 12.50 16.28 6.47
N GLY A 152 12.52 15.06 5.95
CA GLY A 152 13.40 13.98 6.34
C GLY A 152 12.90 13.19 7.55
N LEU A 153 13.77 12.36 8.13
CA LEU A 153 13.39 11.38 9.18
C LEU A 153 12.87 12.02 10.49
N GLY A 154 12.99 13.34 10.66
CA GLY A 154 12.53 14.08 11.84
C GLY A 154 11.01 14.08 12.05
N ASP A 155 10.23 13.73 11.03
CA ASP A 155 8.79 13.47 11.14
C ASP A 155 8.44 11.98 10.92
N GLY A 156 9.46 11.13 10.83
CA GLY A 156 9.31 9.76 10.42
C GLY A 156 8.45 8.97 11.39
N THR A 157 7.48 8.26 10.82
CA THR A 157 6.37 7.66 11.53
C THR A 157 6.14 6.24 11.06
N ALA A 158 5.71 5.37 11.98
CA ALA A 158 5.23 4.04 11.70
C ALA A 158 3.80 3.87 12.21
N TRP A 159 3.07 2.91 11.64
CA TRP A 159 1.74 2.54 12.11
C TRP A 159 1.59 1.02 12.14
N THR A 160 0.95 0.51 13.19
CA THR A 160 0.34 -0.82 13.20
C THR A 160 -1.10 -0.70 12.72
N LEU A 161 -1.46 -1.44 11.68
CA LEU A 161 -2.78 -1.39 11.06
C LEU A 161 -3.55 -2.63 11.44
N THR A 162 -4.39 -2.52 12.47
CA THR A 162 -5.32 -3.58 12.90
C THR A 162 -6.72 -3.28 12.37
N ARG A 163 -7.32 -4.29 11.76
CA ARG A 163 -8.74 -4.36 11.39
C ARG A 163 -9.29 -5.68 11.83
#